data_AF-A0A2T2N132-F1
#
_entry.id   AF-A0A2T2N132-F1
#
_cell.length_a   1.000
_cell.length_b   1.000
_cell.length_c   1.000
_cell.angle_alpha   90.00
_cell.angle_beta   90.00
_cell.angle_gamma   90.00
#
_symmetry.space_group_name_H-M   'P 1'
#
loop_
_entity.id
_entity.type
_entity.pdbx_description
1 polymer ?
#
loop_
_entity_poly.entity_id
_entity_poly.type
_entity_poly.pdbx_seq_one_letter_code
_entity_poly.pdbx_strand_id
1 'polypeptide(L)'
;MVEAKTRSAEFQDVKPEDFMRFLEYAYRRDYTVPCCVEDQNGINSDEETSPAAVPEAPPPETPPPEPPTEPPAEPPEEPPDLYPYPEPPKPERRLKARKNTRSKFEERNYLPAGNPSVGMLKDFEPQPNSSPRQDFTPVFLAHARLYGFASMYLVQPLRALALYKLHKTLMSFQLYTRRVSDDLELARYAYDHGSDRKPEGTIDDLRELVVEYIACELDTIGKHKEFKQLIEEGGEFVGDFWDVVRVDLL
;
A
#
# COMPACT_ATOMS: atom_id res chain seq x y z
N MET A 1 40.61 17.41 -11.73
CA MET A 1 39.20 17.01 -11.90
C MET A 1 38.37 18.24 -12.23
N VAL A 2 37.52 18.16 -13.25
CA VAL A 2 36.58 19.24 -13.60
C VAL A 2 35.59 19.47 -12.45
N GLU A 3 35.08 18.39 -11.86
CA GLU A 3 34.16 18.40 -10.72
C GLU A 3 34.70 19.17 -9.50
N ALA A 4 35.98 18.98 -9.15
CA ALA A 4 36.61 19.70 -8.06
C ALA A 4 36.72 21.22 -8.34
N LYS A 5 36.83 21.61 -9.61
CA LYS A 5 36.87 23.02 -10.03
C LYS A 5 35.47 23.64 -10.08
N THR A 6 34.46 22.88 -10.52
CA THR A 6 33.06 23.34 -10.59
C THR A 6 32.30 23.18 -9.27
N ARG A 7 32.84 22.39 -8.33
CA ARG A 7 32.19 21.98 -7.07
C ARG A 7 30.84 21.29 -7.30
N SER A 8 30.74 20.55 -8.39
CA SER A 8 29.53 19.83 -8.80
C SER A 8 29.91 18.45 -9.33
N ALA A 9 29.04 17.47 -9.13
CA ALA A 9 29.10 16.15 -9.76
C ALA A 9 27.78 15.93 -10.53
N GLU A 10 27.87 15.26 -11.68
CA GLU A 10 26.71 15.03 -12.55
C GLU A 10 26.40 13.54 -12.63
N PHE A 11 25.14 13.19 -12.39
CA PHE A 11 24.64 11.82 -12.45
C PHE A 11 23.78 11.67 -13.71
N GLN A 12 24.37 11.21 -14.80
CA GLN A 12 23.69 11.12 -16.10
C GLN A 12 22.57 10.06 -16.12
N ASP A 13 22.75 8.98 -15.37
CA ASP A 13 21.85 7.81 -15.37
C ASP A 13 20.77 7.87 -14.27
N VAL A 14 20.67 8.99 -13.55
CA VAL A 14 19.78 9.13 -12.39
C VAL A 14 18.78 10.24 -12.62
N LYS A 15 17.49 9.88 -12.67
CA LYS A 15 16.42 10.89 -12.79
C LYS A 15 16.36 11.74 -11.53
N PRO A 16 16.02 13.05 -11.63
CA PRO A 16 15.90 13.92 -10.47
C PRO A 16 15.00 13.35 -9.37
N GLU A 17 13.90 12.70 -9.74
CA GLU A 17 12.94 12.10 -8.80
C GLU A 17 13.54 10.94 -8.01
N ASP A 18 14.36 10.11 -8.65
CA ASP A 18 15.01 8.98 -7.99
C ASP A 18 16.14 9.47 -7.07
N PHE A 19 16.85 10.52 -7.49
CA PHE A 19 17.83 11.19 -6.62
C PHE A 19 17.16 11.83 -5.40
N MET A 20 15.98 12.43 -5.55
CA MET A 20 15.20 12.96 -4.42
C MET A 20 14.82 11.84 -3.43
N ARG A 21 14.44 10.65 -3.90
CA ARG A 21 14.17 9.49 -3.03
C ARG A 21 15.42 9.02 -2.29
N PHE A 22 16.57 8.99 -2.96
CA PHE A 22 17.84 8.71 -2.30
C PHE A 22 18.16 9.73 -1.21
N LEU A 23 17.97 11.03 -1.48
CA LEU A 23 18.17 12.08 -0.46
C LEU A 23 17.21 11.90 0.71
N GLU A 24 15.93 11.63 0.46
CA GLU A 24 14.97 11.37 1.52
C GLU A 24 15.40 10.19 2.39
N TYR A 25 15.83 9.10 1.76
CA TYR A 25 16.40 7.95 2.45
C TYR A 25 17.62 8.31 3.30
N ALA A 26 18.53 9.16 2.79
CA ALA A 26 19.72 9.56 3.53
C ALA A 26 19.37 10.28 4.85
N TYR A 27 18.31 11.08 4.86
CA TYR A 27 17.86 11.82 6.04
C TYR A 27 16.90 11.03 6.95
N ARG A 28 16.02 10.20 6.37
CA ARG A 28 14.89 9.59 7.08
C ARG A 28 15.00 8.08 7.23
N ARG A 29 15.97 7.47 6.56
CA ARG A 29 16.14 6.01 6.41
C ARG A 29 14.97 5.34 5.70
N ASP A 30 14.14 6.13 5.03
CA ASP A 30 13.01 5.70 4.23
C ASP A 30 12.74 6.71 3.11
N TYR A 31 11.96 6.35 2.09
CA TYR A 31 11.61 7.22 0.98
C TYR A 31 10.14 7.10 0.57
N THR A 32 9.57 8.20 0.09
CA THR A 32 8.19 8.27 -0.41
C THR A 32 7.99 7.40 -1.65
N VAL A 33 6.95 6.57 -1.58
CA VAL A 33 6.51 5.73 -2.70
C VAL A 33 5.88 6.64 -3.76
N PRO A 34 6.28 6.53 -5.04
CA PRO A 34 5.63 7.26 -6.11
C PRO A 34 4.14 6.95 -6.18
N CYS A 35 3.32 7.97 -6.46
CA CYS A 35 1.92 7.75 -6.77
C CYS A 35 1.78 7.16 -8.19
N CYS A 36 0.81 6.27 -8.36
CA CYS A 36 0.37 5.84 -9.67
C CYS A 36 -0.22 7.02 -10.46
N VAL A 37 -0.24 6.89 -11.78
CA VAL A 37 -0.78 7.91 -12.69
C VAL A 37 -2.13 7.43 -13.20
N GLU A 38 -3.10 8.34 -13.32
CA GLU A 38 -4.35 8.01 -14.01
C GLU A 38 -4.13 8.02 -15.52
N ASP A 39 -4.40 6.89 -16.15
CA ASP A 39 -4.39 6.73 -17.60
C ASP A 39 -5.60 7.46 -18.20
N GLN A 40 -5.32 8.61 -18.80
CA GLN A 40 -6.32 9.49 -19.42
C GLN A 40 -6.69 9.05 -20.85
N ASN A 41 -6.07 8.00 -21.40
CA ASN A 41 -6.47 7.47 -22.70
C ASN A 41 -7.80 6.70 -22.56
N GLY A 42 -8.87 7.40 -22.91
CA GLY A 42 -10.25 6.96 -22.78
C GLY A 42 -10.78 6.03 -23.87
N ILE A 43 -11.77 5.23 -23.46
CA ILE A 43 -13.00 4.90 -24.20
C ILE A 43 -12.80 4.15 -25.54
N ASN A 44 -12.77 2.81 -25.46
CA ASN A 44 -13.54 1.86 -26.30
C ASN A 44 -12.82 0.50 -26.37
N SER A 45 -13.21 -0.42 -25.48
CA SER A 45 -13.31 -1.85 -25.81
C SER A 45 -13.93 -2.54 -24.60
N ASP A 46 -15.20 -2.91 -24.75
CA ASP A 46 -15.89 -3.85 -23.88
C ASP A 46 -15.08 -5.15 -23.82
N GLU A 47 -14.48 -5.44 -22.66
CA GLU A 47 -14.17 -6.77 -22.16
C GLU A 47 -13.66 -6.62 -20.71
N GLU A 48 -14.55 -6.14 -19.82
CA GLU A 48 -14.37 -6.32 -18.39
C GLU A 48 -14.66 -7.78 -18.04
N THR A 49 -13.61 -8.58 -17.91
CA THR A 49 -13.71 -9.85 -17.16
C THR A 49 -13.09 -9.65 -15.79
N SER A 50 -13.97 -9.59 -14.80
CA SER A 50 -13.68 -9.59 -13.37
C SER A 50 -13.03 -10.92 -12.96
N PRO A 51 -12.01 -10.95 -12.07
CA PRO A 51 -11.63 -12.19 -11.42
C PRO A 51 -12.71 -12.65 -10.44
N ALA A 52 -12.77 -13.97 -10.28
CA ALA A 52 -13.81 -14.75 -9.62
C ALA A 52 -14.17 -14.28 -8.20
N ALA A 53 -15.47 -14.33 -7.91
CA ALA A 53 -16.04 -14.15 -6.59
C ALA A 53 -15.47 -15.17 -5.60
N VAL A 54 -14.88 -14.68 -4.52
CA VAL A 54 -14.61 -15.45 -3.30
C VAL A 54 -15.96 -15.86 -2.70
N PRO A 55 -16.18 -17.13 -2.30
CA PRO A 55 -17.40 -17.50 -1.60
C PRO A 55 -17.43 -16.80 -0.25
N GLU A 56 -18.41 -15.92 -0.10
CA GLU A 56 -18.75 -15.20 1.13
C GLU A 56 -19.13 -16.22 2.22
N ALA A 57 -18.37 -16.22 3.33
CA ALA A 57 -18.70 -17.00 4.51
C ALA A 57 -20.01 -16.49 5.14
N PRO A 58 -20.86 -17.37 5.70
CA PRO A 58 -22.15 -16.95 6.23
C PRO A 58 -22.00 -16.08 7.49
N PRO A 59 -22.86 -15.07 7.68
CA PRO A 59 -22.82 -14.17 8.83
C PRO A 59 -23.25 -14.87 10.13
N PRO A 60 -22.79 -14.40 11.31
CA PRO A 60 -23.17 -14.97 12.60
C PRO A 60 -24.64 -14.65 12.94
N GLU A 61 -25.37 -15.67 13.37
CA GLU A 61 -26.74 -15.59 13.86
C GLU A 61 -26.82 -14.77 15.16
N THR A 62 -27.60 -13.70 15.15
CA THR A 62 -28.02 -12.96 16.35
C THR A 62 -29.21 -13.68 17.03
N PRO A 63 -29.24 -13.80 18.37
CA PRO A 63 -30.37 -14.41 19.07
C PRO A 63 -31.63 -13.52 19.08
N PRO A 64 -32.84 -14.11 19.25
CA PRO A 64 -34.10 -13.38 19.16
C PRO A 64 -34.37 -12.45 20.37
N PRO A 65 -35.10 -11.34 20.17
CA PRO A 65 -35.56 -10.47 21.25
C PRO A 65 -36.76 -11.06 22.01
N GLU A 66 -36.78 -10.88 23.33
CA GLU A 66 -37.89 -11.25 24.23
C GLU A 66 -39.15 -10.39 23.97
N PRO A 67 -40.37 -10.94 24.21
CA PRO A 67 -41.62 -10.24 23.96
C PRO A 67 -42.00 -9.19 25.03
N PRO A 68 -42.95 -8.28 24.71
CA PRO A 68 -43.20 -7.04 25.44
C PRO A 68 -44.05 -7.19 26.70
N THR A 69 -43.81 -6.27 27.63
CA THR A 69 -44.48 -6.06 28.91
C THR A 69 -45.94 -5.60 28.73
N GLU A 70 -46.89 -6.24 29.44
CA GLU A 70 -48.27 -5.76 29.59
C GLU A 70 -48.39 -4.68 30.68
N PRO A 71 -49.27 -3.66 30.51
CA PRO A 71 -49.55 -2.64 31.51
C PRO A 71 -50.87 -2.91 32.27
N PRO A 72 -50.93 -2.52 33.55
CA PRO A 72 -52.18 -1.93 34.07
C PRO A 72 -51.87 -0.78 35.06
N ALA A 73 -52.70 0.24 35.33
CA ALA A 73 -54.04 0.63 34.93
C ALA A 73 -54.21 2.14 35.26
N GLU A 74 -55.24 2.77 34.72
CA GLU A 74 -55.59 4.20 34.87
C GLU A 74 -56.14 4.59 36.26
N PRO A 75 -56.10 5.90 36.61
CA PRO A 75 -56.40 6.44 37.93
C PRO A 75 -57.86 6.91 38.10
N PRO A 76 -58.29 7.20 39.33
CA PRO A 76 -59.37 8.17 39.55
C PRO A 76 -58.98 9.35 40.48
N GLU A 77 -59.81 10.39 40.39
CA GLU A 77 -59.66 11.82 40.70
C GLU A 77 -59.61 12.25 42.19
N GLU A 78 -59.24 13.52 42.40
CA GLU A 78 -58.99 14.29 43.64
C GLU A 78 -60.22 14.48 44.58
N PRO A 79 -59.97 14.99 45.81
CA PRO A 79 -60.42 16.37 46.09
C PRO A 79 -59.39 17.23 46.88
N PRO A 80 -59.60 18.56 46.96
CA PRO A 80 -58.54 19.51 47.31
C PRO A 80 -58.53 19.91 48.80
N ASP A 81 -57.39 20.54 49.13
CA ASP A 81 -57.25 21.76 49.94
C ASP A 81 -56.58 21.67 51.33
N LEU A 82 -55.75 22.70 51.57
CA LEU A 82 -55.23 23.24 52.84
C LEU A 82 -53.93 22.64 53.48
N TYR A 83 -52.85 23.43 53.41
CA TYR A 83 -51.58 23.45 54.19
C TYR A 83 -51.77 23.35 55.74
N PRO A 84 -50.74 23.23 56.67
CA PRO A 84 -49.26 23.40 56.54
C PRO A 84 -48.29 22.52 57.44
N TYR A 85 -47.00 22.44 57.03
CA TYR A 85 -45.71 22.39 57.80
C TYR A 85 -45.28 21.12 58.60
N PRO A 86 -43.98 20.89 58.96
CA PRO A 86 -42.67 21.14 58.28
C PRO A 86 -41.60 20.01 58.44
N GLU A 87 -40.56 19.99 57.58
CA GLU A 87 -39.14 19.82 57.98
C GLU A 87 -38.19 20.02 56.77
N PRO A 88 -37.14 20.88 56.85
CA PRO A 88 -36.20 21.04 55.74
C PRO A 88 -35.17 19.90 55.70
N PRO A 89 -34.98 19.20 54.56
CA PRO A 89 -33.90 18.23 54.41
C PRO A 89 -32.54 18.94 54.26
N LYS A 90 -31.53 18.42 54.95
CA LYS A 90 -30.14 18.91 54.92
C LYS A 90 -29.61 18.90 53.48
N PRO A 91 -28.89 19.95 53.02
CA PRO A 91 -28.34 19.96 51.68
C PRO A 91 -27.17 18.97 51.57
N GLU A 92 -27.35 17.91 50.79
CA GLU A 92 -26.26 17.06 50.32
C GLU A 92 -25.33 17.90 49.44
N ARG A 93 -24.13 18.19 49.96
CA ARG A 93 -23.05 18.78 49.17
C ARG A 93 -22.60 17.76 48.13
N ARG A 94 -23.13 17.87 46.91
CA ARG A 94 -22.50 17.31 45.70
C ARG A 94 -21.09 17.90 45.56
N LEU A 95 -20.09 17.18 46.05
CA LEU A 95 -18.68 17.42 45.73
C LEU A 95 -18.52 17.19 44.23
N LYS A 96 -18.49 18.27 43.45
CA LYS A 96 -18.13 18.23 42.04
C LYS A 96 -16.75 17.57 41.95
N ALA A 97 -16.68 16.37 41.37
CA ALA A 97 -15.43 15.66 41.16
C ALA A 97 -14.45 16.61 40.47
N ARG A 98 -13.42 17.04 41.21
CA ARG A 98 -12.30 17.78 40.65
C ARG A 98 -11.70 16.87 39.58
N LYS A 99 -11.83 17.23 38.30
CA LYS A 99 -11.07 16.58 37.22
C LYS A 99 -9.63 16.53 37.70
N ASN A 100 -9.14 15.32 37.95
CA ASN A 100 -7.81 15.15 38.53
C ASN A 100 -6.81 15.78 37.53
N THR A 101 -5.76 16.41 38.05
CA THR A 101 -4.73 17.03 37.20
C THR A 101 -4.05 16.03 36.27
N ARG A 102 -4.18 14.74 36.59
CA ARG A 102 -3.69 13.58 35.83
C ARG A 102 -4.41 13.37 34.51
N SER A 103 -5.74 13.41 34.46
CA SER A 103 -6.52 13.28 33.22
C SER A 103 -6.18 14.39 32.24
N LYS A 104 -5.99 15.64 32.73
CA LYS A 104 -5.52 16.75 31.88
C LYS A 104 -4.10 16.57 31.32
N PHE A 105 -3.27 15.75 31.97
CA PHE A 105 -1.93 15.40 31.49
C PHE A 105 -2.01 14.27 30.47
N GLU A 106 -2.83 13.24 30.74
CA GLU A 106 -3.05 12.08 29.88
C GLU A 106 -3.78 12.44 28.58
N GLU A 107 -4.64 13.46 28.61
CA GLU A 107 -5.33 14.00 27.43
C GLU A 107 -4.44 14.89 26.54
N ARG A 108 -3.17 15.13 26.92
CA ARG A 108 -2.27 15.95 26.10
C ARG A 108 -1.81 15.19 24.87
N ASN A 109 -2.38 15.54 23.73
CA ASN A 109 -1.84 15.14 22.44
C ASN A 109 -0.95 16.27 21.87
N TYR A 110 0.36 16.02 21.78
CA TYR A 110 1.33 16.95 21.20
C TYR A 110 1.46 16.79 19.68
N LEU A 111 0.84 15.76 19.10
CA LEU A 111 0.84 15.46 17.68
C LEU A 111 -0.63 15.35 17.21
N PRO A 112 -1.29 16.47 16.89
CA PRO A 112 -2.66 16.45 16.40
C PRO A 112 -2.78 15.61 15.13
N ALA A 113 -3.93 14.95 14.95
CA ALA A 113 -4.27 14.32 13.67
C ALA A 113 -4.26 15.40 12.59
N GLY A 114 -3.27 15.35 11.69
CA GLY A 114 -2.93 16.44 10.78
C GLY A 114 -1.49 16.93 10.89
N ASN A 115 -0.68 16.39 11.81
CA ASN A 115 0.77 16.61 11.77
C ASN A 115 1.33 16.07 10.44
N PRO A 116 2.09 16.88 9.67
CA PRO A 116 2.75 16.45 8.46
C PRO A 116 3.54 15.14 8.61
N SER A 117 4.13 14.86 9.77
CA SER A 117 4.88 13.62 10.03
C SER A 117 4.02 12.36 9.95
N VAL A 118 2.73 12.44 10.32
CA VAL A 118 1.79 11.32 10.25
C VAL A 118 1.36 11.08 8.80
N GLY A 119 1.18 12.15 8.01
CA GLY A 119 0.94 12.05 6.57
C GLY A 119 2.13 11.42 5.84
N MET A 120 3.35 11.92 6.11
CA MET A 120 4.56 11.38 5.52
C MET A 120 4.80 9.90 5.83
N LEU A 121 4.39 9.42 7.01
CA LEU A 121 4.49 7.99 7.33
C LEU A 121 3.61 7.13 6.42
N LYS A 122 2.45 7.65 5.99
CA LYS A 122 1.59 6.96 5.02
C LYS A 122 2.19 6.98 3.62
N ASP A 123 2.80 8.10 3.25
CA ASP A 123 3.43 8.27 1.93
C ASP A 123 4.64 7.32 1.73
N PHE A 124 5.14 6.73 2.81
CA PHE A 124 6.19 5.71 2.78
C PHE A 124 5.65 4.30 2.52
N GLU A 125 4.37 4.05 2.76
CA GLU A 125 3.80 2.72 2.55
C GLU A 125 3.31 2.59 1.11
N PRO A 126 3.64 1.48 0.40
CA PRO A 126 3.04 1.18 -0.88
C PRO A 126 1.51 1.16 -0.80
N GLN A 127 0.87 1.79 -1.77
CA GLN A 127 -0.59 1.85 -1.85
C GLN A 127 -1.09 0.92 -2.96
N PRO A 128 -2.15 0.13 -2.71
CA PRO A 128 -2.76 -0.71 -3.73
C PRO A 128 -3.43 0.15 -4.81
N ASN A 129 -3.61 -0.40 -6.00
CA ASN A 129 -4.56 0.15 -6.96
C ASN A 129 -6.00 -0.20 -6.56
N SER A 130 -6.93 0.61 -7.04
CA SER A 130 -8.38 0.45 -6.86
C SER A 130 -9.15 0.55 -8.17
N SER A 131 -8.45 0.75 -9.30
CA SER A 131 -9.06 0.93 -10.61
C SER A 131 -8.14 0.47 -11.74
N PRO A 132 -8.69 -0.12 -12.84
CA PRO A 132 -7.93 -0.48 -14.04
C PRO A 132 -7.38 0.74 -14.79
N ARG A 133 -7.69 1.98 -14.36
CA ARG A 133 -7.14 3.22 -14.92
C ARG A 133 -5.84 3.66 -14.26
N GLN A 134 -5.43 3.04 -13.17
CA GLN A 134 -4.21 3.43 -12.47
C GLN A 134 -3.01 2.71 -13.07
N ASP A 135 -2.14 3.47 -13.73
CA ASP A 135 -0.87 3.04 -14.28
C ASP A 135 0.19 2.96 -13.16
N PHE A 136 0.67 1.76 -12.91
CA PHE A 136 1.68 1.44 -11.90
C PHE A 136 3.09 1.34 -12.47
N THR A 137 3.26 1.38 -13.80
CA THR A 137 4.56 1.46 -14.47
C THR A 137 5.52 2.46 -13.81
N PRO A 138 5.14 3.74 -13.57
CA PRO A 138 6.05 4.69 -12.93
C PRO A 138 6.40 4.32 -11.49
N VAL A 139 5.50 3.61 -10.77
CA VAL A 139 5.72 3.17 -9.39
C VAL A 139 6.75 2.04 -9.36
N PHE A 140 6.52 1.00 -10.15
CA PHE A 140 7.42 -0.15 -10.29
C PHE A 140 8.81 0.28 -10.74
N LEU A 141 8.90 1.08 -11.80
CA LEU A 141 10.17 1.52 -12.34
C LEU A 141 10.91 2.46 -11.38
N ALA A 142 10.24 3.21 -10.50
CA ALA A 142 10.94 4.01 -9.50
C ALA A 142 11.63 3.14 -8.45
N HIS A 143 10.97 2.08 -7.98
CA HIS A 143 11.61 1.13 -7.06
C HIS A 143 12.76 0.39 -7.72
N ALA A 144 12.57 -0.09 -8.96
CA ALA A 144 13.60 -0.80 -9.72
C ALA A 144 14.81 0.11 -10.04
N ARG A 145 14.58 1.37 -10.46
CA ARG A 145 15.67 2.34 -10.68
C ARG A 145 16.40 2.68 -9.39
N LEU A 146 15.70 2.83 -8.27
CA LEU A 146 16.33 3.10 -6.98
C LEU A 146 17.13 1.89 -6.47
N TYR A 147 16.66 0.67 -6.75
CA TYR A 147 17.41 -0.57 -6.51
C TYR A 147 18.69 -0.61 -7.34
N GLY A 148 18.61 -0.31 -8.64
CA GLY A 148 19.77 -0.22 -9.54
C GLY A 148 20.77 0.82 -9.06
N PHE A 149 20.31 2.03 -8.74
CA PHE A 149 21.11 3.09 -8.14
C PHE A 149 21.81 2.62 -6.86
N ALA A 150 21.07 2.05 -5.91
CA ALA A 150 21.63 1.60 -4.65
C ALA A 150 22.65 0.46 -4.84
N SER A 151 22.44 -0.39 -5.84
CA SER A 151 23.38 -1.44 -6.22
C SER A 151 24.67 -0.87 -6.81
N MET A 152 24.56 0.08 -7.74
CA MET A 152 25.72 0.76 -8.35
C MET A 152 26.58 1.50 -7.32
N TYR A 153 25.93 2.19 -6.37
CA TYR A 153 26.62 2.96 -5.33
C TYR A 153 26.85 2.19 -4.03
N LEU A 154 26.63 0.88 -4.03
CA LEU A 154 26.87 -0.03 -2.89
C LEU A 154 26.15 0.37 -1.60
N VAL A 155 24.98 1.00 -1.71
CA VAL A 155 24.13 1.40 -0.58
C VAL A 155 23.20 0.23 -0.22
N GLN A 156 23.78 -0.83 0.34
CA GLN A 156 23.08 -2.11 0.58
C GLN A 156 21.73 -2.00 1.31
N PRO A 157 21.59 -1.19 2.38
CA PRO A 157 20.30 -1.11 3.06
C PRO A 157 19.22 -0.40 2.23
N LEU A 158 19.61 0.49 1.31
CA LEU A 158 18.67 1.09 0.36
C LEU A 158 18.30 0.10 -0.75
N ARG A 159 19.25 -0.70 -1.25
CA ARG A 159 18.98 -1.79 -2.20
C ARG A 159 17.92 -2.73 -1.63
N ALA A 160 18.12 -3.20 -0.40
CA ALA A 160 17.18 -4.08 0.29
C ALA A 160 15.81 -3.41 0.51
N LEU A 161 15.78 -2.15 0.93
CA LEU A 161 14.53 -1.40 1.11
C LEU A 161 13.79 -1.19 -0.21
N ALA A 162 14.50 -0.90 -1.30
CA ALA A 162 13.92 -0.74 -2.62
C ALA A 162 13.24 -2.01 -3.11
N LEU A 163 13.92 -3.15 -2.98
CA LEU A 163 13.38 -4.45 -3.32
C LEU A 163 12.18 -4.83 -2.43
N TYR A 164 12.26 -4.58 -1.12
CA TYR A 164 11.17 -4.82 -0.18
C TYR A 164 9.91 -4.03 -0.56
N LYS A 165 10.04 -2.73 -0.87
CA LYS A 165 8.90 -1.91 -1.26
C LYS A 165 8.34 -2.29 -2.63
N LEU A 166 9.19 -2.69 -3.59
CA LEU A 166 8.71 -3.25 -4.85
C LEU A 166 7.88 -4.50 -4.62
N HIS A 167 8.39 -5.46 -3.85
CA HIS A 167 7.66 -6.69 -3.52
C HIS A 167 6.32 -6.38 -2.82
N LYS A 168 6.31 -5.47 -1.84
CA LYS A 168 5.06 -5.00 -1.20
C LYS A 168 4.08 -4.34 -2.17
N THR A 169 4.59 -3.58 -3.14
CA THR A 169 3.78 -2.97 -4.19
C THR A 169 3.14 -4.06 -5.04
N LEU A 170 3.92 -5.03 -5.54
CA LEU A 170 3.43 -6.17 -6.33
C LEU A 170 2.40 -7.02 -5.56
N MET A 171 2.66 -7.31 -4.28
CA MET A 171 1.71 -8.05 -3.43
C MET A 171 0.36 -7.34 -3.22
N SER A 172 0.35 -6.02 -3.28
CA SER A 172 -0.87 -5.20 -3.09
C SER A 172 -1.48 -4.73 -4.40
N PHE A 173 -0.82 -5.03 -5.52
CA PHE A 173 -1.27 -4.69 -6.85
C PHE A 173 -2.32 -5.70 -7.32
N GLN A 174 -3.52 -5.19 -7.57
CA GLN A 174 -4.56 -5.94 -8.24
C GLN A 174 -4.29 -5.91 -9.75
N LEU A 175 -3.91 -7.06 -10.29
CA LEU A 175 -3.65 -7.20 -11.72
C LEU A 175 -4.96 -7.13 -12.52
N TYR A 176 -5.11 -6.08 -13.31
CA TYR A 176 -6.16 -5.97 -14.33
C TYR A 176 -5.58 -6.36 -15.69
N THR A 177 -6.35 -6.98 -16.57
CA THR A 177 -5.91 -7.34 -17.93
C THR A 177 -5.32 -6.14 -18.70
N ARG A 178 -5.90 -4.94 -18.51
CA ARG A 178 -5.41 -3.67 -19.09
C ARG A 178 -4.04 -3.24 -18.56
N ARG A 179 -3.63 -3.72 -17.39
CA ARG A 179 -2.40 -3.33 -16.68
C ARG A 179 -1.30 -4.38 -16.73
N VAL A 180 -1.49 -5.48 -17.47
CA VAL A 180 -0.43 -6.46 -17.73
C VAL A 180 0.81 -5.77 -18.31
N SER A 181 0.64 -4.75 -19.15
CA SER A 181 1.76 -3.97 -19.71
C SER A 181 2.66 -3.35 -18.64
N ASP A 182 2.12 -2.98 -17.48
CA ASP A 182 2.88 -2.35 -16.38
C ASP A 182 3.94 -3.34 -15.83
N ASP A 183 3.56 -4.62 -15.66
CA ASP A 183 4.46 -5.69 -15.20
C ASP A 183 5.48 -6.10 -16.26
N LEU A 184 5.07 -6.13 -17.53
CA LEU A 184 5.97 -6.44 -18.64
C LEU A 184 7.03 -5.35 -18.83
N GLU A 185 6.68 -4.09 -18.60
CA GLU A 185 7.64 -2.99 -18.63
C GLU A 185 8.63 -3.07 -17.47
N LEU A 186 8.17 -3.50 -16.29
CA LEU A 186 9.05 -3.82 -15.17
C LEU A 186 10.02 -4.97 -15.51
N ALA A 187 9.53 -6.04 -16.16
CA ALA A 187 10.37 -7.14 -16.62
C ALA A 187 11.44 -6.68 -17.61
N ARG A 188 11.05 -5.95 -18.64
CA ARG A 188 12.00 -5.35 -19.60
C ARG A 188 13.06 -4.54 -18.88
N TYR A 189 12.64 -3.65 -17.98
CA TYR A 189 13.58 -2.84 -17.21
C TYR A 189 14.56 -3.68 -16.38
N ALA A 190 14.07 -4.69 -15.65
CA ALA A 190 14.90 -5.55 -14.80
C ALA A 190 15.94 -6.36 -15.61
N TYR A 191 15.61 -6.75 -16.83
CA TYR A 191 16.51 -7.51 -17.70
C TYR A 191 17.45 -6.62 -18.53
N ASP A 192 17.02 -5.41 -18.88
CA ASP A 192 17.85 -4.45 -19.63
C ASP A 192 18.83 -3.67 -18.74
N HIS A 193 18.46 -3.40 -17.48
CA HIS A 193 19.21 -2.51 -16.58
C HIS A 193 19.60 -3.16 -15.24
N GLY A 194 19.10 -4.36 -14.95
CA GLY A 194 19.51 -5.11 -13.76
C GLY A 194 20.93 -5.65 -13.87
N SER A 195 21.49 -6.11 -12.75
CA SER A 195 22.82 -6.72 -12.73
C SER A 195 22.84 -7.98 -13.61
N ASP A 196 23.93 -8.15 -14.37
CA ASP A 196 24.17 -9.41 -15.08
C ASP A 196 24.23 -10.59 -14.12
N ARG A 197 23.99 -11.80 -14.65
CA ARG A 197 24.12 -13.04 -13.89
C ARG A 197 25.51 -13.10 -13.23
N LYS A 198 25.52 -13.46 -11.95
CA LYS A 198 26.77 -13.69 -11.22
C LYS A 198 27.52 -14.88 -11.86
N PRO A 199 28.85 -15.00 -11.69
CA PRO A 199 29.63 -16.09 -12.27
C PRO A 199 29.11 -17.50 -11.95
N GLU A 200 28.44 -17.64 -10.81
CA GLU A 200 27.82 -18.87 -10.33
C GLU A 200 26.50 -19.20 -11.05
N GLY A 201 26.05 -18.35 -11.97
CA GLY A 201 24.75 -18.46 -12.65
C GLY A 201 23.58 -17.94 -11.83
N THR A 202 23.83 -17.37 -10.64
CA THR A 202 22.78 -16.81 -9.78
C THR A 202 22.20 -15.54 -10.42
N ILE A 203 20.88 -15.52 -10.56
CA ILE A 203 20.13 -14.36 -11.03
C ILE A 203 20.16 -13.23 -9.99
N ASP A 204 19.98 -11.99 -10.44
CA ASP A 204 19.90 -10.84 -9.55
C ASP A 204 18.54 -10.81 -8.84
N ASP A 205 18.52 -10.40 -7.57
CA ASP A 205 17.33 -10.45 -6.72
C ASP A 205 16.14 -9.65 -7.32
N LEU A 206 16.40 -8.59 -8.10
CA LEU A 206 15.35 -7.87 -8.82
C LEU A 206 14.74 -8.72 -9.94
N ARG A 207 15.58 -9.41 -10.72
CA ARG A 207 15.11 -10.30 -11.80
C ARG A 207 14.32 -11.47 -11.23
N GLU A 208 14.82 -12.07 -10.15
CA GLU A 208 14.16 -13.14 -9.40
C GLU A 208 12.75 -12.74 -8.95
N LEU A 209 12.63 -11.61 -8.22
CA LEU A 209 11.34 -11.11 -7.75
C LEU A 209 10.34 -10.89 -8.91
N VAL A 210 10.80 -10.31 -10.02
CA VAL A 210 9.93 -9.97 -11.14
C VAL A 210 9.46 -11.23 -11.89
N VAL A 211 10.37 -12.17 -12.13
CA VAL A 211 10.02 -13.41 -12.84
C VAL A 211 9.11 -14.31 -12.00
N GLU A 212 9.33 -14.38 -10.69
CA GLU A 212 8.44 -15.09 -9.76
C GLU A 212 7.03 -14.48 -9.76
N TYR A 213 6.92 -13.15 -9.69
CA TYR A 213 5.61 -12.49 -9.73
C TYR A 213 4.86 -12.78 -11.04
N ILE A 214 5.55 -12.67 -12.19
CA ILE A 214 4.94 -12.95 -13.50
C ILE A 214 4.51 -14.42 -13.61
N ALA A 215 5.29 -15.35 -13.04
CA ALA A 215 4.91 -16.76 -12.97
C ALA A 215 3.67 -16.98 -12.10
N CYS A 216 3.56 -16.31 -10.94
CA CYS A 216 2.36 -16.38 -10.08
C CYS A 216 1.11 -15.88 -10.79
N GLU A 217 1.23 -14.85 -11.63
CA GLU A 217 0.11 -14.22 -12.34
C GLU A 217 -0.07 -14.73 -13.79
N LEU A 218 0.51 -15.89 -14.11
CA LEU A 218 0.55 -16.44 -15.46
C LEU A 218 -0.83 -16.64 -16.09
N ASP A 219 -1.85 -16.97 -15.29
CA ASP A 219 -3.21 -17.16 -15.78
C ASP A 219 -3.80 -15.91 -16.44
N THR A 220 -3.38 -14.72 -15.99
CA THR A 220 -3.80 -13.43 -16.52
C THR A 220 -2.79 -12.92 -17.55
N ILE A 221 -1.50 -12.89 -17.19
CA ILE A 221 -0.42 -12.36 -18.04
C ILE A 221 -0.23 -13.22 -19.28
N GLY A 222 -0.26 -14.54 -19.14
CA GLY A 222 -0.01 -15.51 -20.22
C GLY A 222 -0.98 -15.43 -21.40
N LYS A 223 -2.19 -14.90 -21.17
CA LYS A 223 -3.21 -14.68 -22.22
C LYS A 223 -2.99 -13.37 -22.97
N HIS A 224 -2.18 -12.46 -22.44
CA HIS A 224 -1.97 -11.14 -23.02
C HIS A 224 -1.00 -11.20 -24.22
N LYS A 225 -1.36 -10.53 -25.31
CA LYS A 225 -0.56 -10.53 -26.55
C LYS A 225 0.86 -9.97 -26.36
N GLU A 226 1.04 -9.00 -25.47
CA GLU A 226 2.35 -8.39 -25.23
C GLU A 226 3.27 -9.32 -24.45
N PHE A 227 2.72 -10.22 -23.63
CA PHE A 227 3.52 -11.25 -22.98
C PHE A 227 4.07 -12.22 -24.02
N LYS A 228 3.23 -12.66 -24.96
CA LYS A 228 3.68 -13.48 -26.09
C LYS A 228 4.80 -12.78 -26.87
N GLN A 229 4.67 -11.49 -27.13
CA GLN A 229 5.70 -10.71 -27.80
C GLN A 229 7.02 -10.70 -26.99
N LEU A 230 6.95 -10.47 -25.68
CA LEU A 230 8.13 -10.52 -24.79
C LEU A 230 8.83 -11.89 -24.84
N ILE A 231 8.08 -12.99 -24.93
CA ILE A 231 8.65 -14.33 -25.08
C ILE A 231 9.29 -14.52 -26.48
N GLU A 232 8.69 -13.98 -27.53
CA GLU A 232 9.22 -14.03 -28.90
C GLU A 232 10.49 -13.17 -29.10
N GLU A 233 10.64 -12.10 -28.32
CA GLU A 233 11.86 -11.27 -28.27
C GLU A 233 13.08 -12.08 -27.76
N GLY A 234 12.85 -13.10 -26.94
CA GLY A 234 13.89 -13.97 -26.40
C GLY A 234 14.67 -13.32 -25.25
N GLY A 235 15.94 -13.68 -25.10
CA GLY A 235 16.80 -13.18 -24.01
C GLY A 235 16.76 -14.03 -22.73
N GLU A 236 17.42 -13.55 -21.68
CA GLU A 236 17.56 -14.29 -20.42
C GLU A 236 16.23 -14.44 -19.67
N PHE A 237 15.30 -13.49 -19.84
CA PHE A 237 13.97 -13.52 -19.22
C PHE A 237 13.23 -14.82 -19.51
N VAL A 238 13.19 -15.25 -20.77
CA VAL A 238 12.46 -16.46 -21.17
C VAL A 238 13.04 -17.71 -20.51
N GLY A 239 14.37 -17.77 -20.36
CA GLY A 239 15.05 -18.87 -19.69
C GLY A 239 14.71 -18.92 -18.20
N ASP A 240 14.82 -17.79 -17.50
CA ASP A 240 14.49 -17.69 -16.08
C ASP A 240 13.00 -17.98 -15.84
N PHE A 241 12.12 -17.43 -16.67
CA PHE A 241 10.68 -17.66 -16.59
C PHE A 241 10.33 -19.14 -16.75
N TRP A 242 10.95 -19.82 -17.72
CA TRP A 242 10.74 -21.25 -17.90
C TRP A 242 11.30 -22.07 -16.73
N ASP A 243 12.43 -21.65 -16.16
CA ASP A 243 13.04 -22.31 -15.01
C ASP A 243 12.17 -22.23 -13.75
N VAL A 244 11.42 -21.14 -13.57
CA VAL A 244 10.42 -20.98 -12.49
C VAL A 244 9.16 -21.82 -12.78
N VAL A 245 8.51 -21.60 -13.92
CA VAL A 245 7.20 -22.23 -14.22
C VAL A 245 7.28 -23.75 -14.31
N ARG A 246 8.39 -24.32 -14.79
CA ARG A 246 8.53 -25.78 -14.87
C ARG A 246 8.52 -26.47 -13.50
N VAL A 247 8.88 -25.75 -12.42
CA VAL A 247 8.88 -26.31 -11.06
C VAL A 247 7.45 -26.55 -10.59
N ASP A 248 6.50 -25.70 -11.00
CA ASP A 248 5.08 -25.82 -10.63
C ASP A 248 4.31 -26.81 -11.52
N LEU A 249 4.86 -27.17 -12.69
CA LEU A 249 4.24 -28.09 -13.65
C LEU A 249 4.66 -29.57 -13.48
N LEU A 250 5.67 -29.87 -12.66
CA LEU A 250 6.25 -31.20 -12.45
C LEU A 250 6.03 -31.71 -11.02
#